data_AF-A0A160FAE0-F1
#
_entry.id   AF-A0A160FAE0-F1
#
_cell.length_a   1.000
_cell.length_b   1.000
_cell.length_c   1.000
_cell.angle_alpha   90.00
_cell.angle_beta   90.00
_cell.angle_gamma   90.00
#
_symmetry.space_group_name_H-M   'P 1'
#
loop_
_entity.id
_entity.type
_entity.pdbx_description
1 polymer ?
#
loop_
_entity_poly.entity_id
_entity_poly.type
_entity_poly.pdbx_seq_one_letter_code
_entity_poly.pdbx_strand_id
1 'polypeptide(L)'
;MTKQLPPGQFATEKWPILHEGDVYEFHEATWKFTLFGEVKEEVSLSYQQVMELPKTISTIDMHCVTTWSKFDTTFEGIAFREFLRFVELNPDVAYVKVYGYLNGDPFGYSANLPLHALMRDDALFVYRWKDPHHDWQEISPKHGYPLRFIPPASFYLWKGAKWATGIRFMKTDEPGYWEVRGYSMTANPFQEERFSDSTLSKL
;
A
#
# COMPACT_ATOMS: atom_id res chain seq x y z
N MET A 1 -18.76 -13.32 -5.95
CA MET A 1 -19.21 -12.30 -4.97
C MET A 1 -19.72 -11.11 -5.76
N THR A 2 -20.78 -10.45 -5.30
CA THR A 2 -21.36 -9.29 -6.00
C THR A 2 -20.41 -8.11 -5.85
N LYS A 3 -20.01 -7.48 -6.97
CA LYS A 3 -19.18 -6.27 -6.95
C LYS A 3 -19.98 -5.14 -6.29
N GLN A 4 -19.60 -4.75 -5.08
CA GLN A 4 -20.22 -3.63 -4.39
C GLN A 4 -19.40 -2.38 -4.65
N LEU A 5 -19.99 -1.42 -5.35
CA LEU A 5 -19.42 -0.09 -5.47
C LEU A 5 -19.56 0.64 -4.13
N PRO A 6 -18.48 1.22 -3.58
CA PRO A 6 -18.61 2.13 -2.46
C PRO A 6 -19.42 3.37 -2.86
N PRO A 7 -20.09 4.05 -1.91
CA PRO A 7 -20.83 5.27 -2.22
C PRO A 7 -19.94 6.35 -2.85
N GLY A 8 -20.50 7.11 -3.79
CA GLY A 8 -19.77 8.18 -4.49
C GLY A 8 -18.63 7.69 -5.40
N GLN A 9 -18.66 6.44 -5.84
CA GLN A 9 -17.67 5.86 -6.75
C GLN A 9 -18.29 5.47 -8.10
N PHE A 10 -17.51 5.57 -9.18
CA PHE A 10 -17.82 4.95 -10.46
C PHE A 10 -16.82 3.83 -10.79
N ALA A 11 -17.29 2.79 -11.49
CA ALA A 11 -16.42 1.70 -11.94
C ALA A 11 -15.58 2.12 -13.15
N THR A 12 -14.32 1.70 -13.19
CA THR A 12 -13.42 1.90 -14.33
C THR A 12 -12.69 0.59 -14.67
N GLU A 13 -12.49 0.35 -15.97
CA GLU A 13 -11.65 -0.74 -16.47
C GLU A 13 -10.17 -0.36 -16.48
N LYS A 14 -9.85 0.94 -16.54
CA LYS A 14 -8.46 1.44 -16.53
C LYS A 14 -7.90 1.37 -15.12
N TRP A 15 -6.61 1.03 -14.96
CA TRP A 15 -5.86 1.29 -13.73
C TRP A 15 -5.25 2.70 -13.82
N PRO A 16 -5.84 3.74 -13.21
CA PRO A 16 -5.37 5.10 -13.40
C PRO A 16 -4.03 5.32 -12.70
N ILE A 17 -3.17 6.11 -13.33
CA ILE A 17 -1.88 6.50 -12.79
C ILE A 17 -2.06 7.82 -12.04
N LEU A 18 -1.93 7.76 -10.71
CA LEU A 18 -1.84 8.92 -9.83
C LEU A 18 -0.59 8.76 -8.97
N HIS A 19 0.39 9.65 -9.08
CA HIS A 19 1.56 9.70 -8.19
C HIS A 19 1.86 11.16 -7.84
N GLU A 20 2.41 11.35 -6.64
CA GLU A 20 2.97 12.61 -6.21
C GLU A 20 4.49 12.56 -6.45
N GLY A 21 5.07 13.65 -6.95
CA GLY A 21 6.50 13.73 -7.22
C GLY A 21 7.00 12.93 -8.42
N ASP A 22 8.33 12.82 -8.51
CA ASP A 22 9.02 12.16 -9.63
C ASP A 22 8.84 10.65 -9.63
N VAL A 23 8.92 10.05 -10.82
CA VAL A 23 8.95 8.58 -10.96
C VAL A 23 10.30 8.07 -10.46
N TYR A 24 10.27 7.20 -9.46
CA TYR A 24 11.49 6.59 -8.91
C TYR A 24 12.29 5.82 -9.97
N GLU A 25 13.58 6.12 -10.08
CA GLU A 25 14.53 5.36 -10.88
C GLU A 25 15.10 4.20 -10.04
N PHE A 26 14.69 2.98 -10.38
CA PHE A 26 15.08 1.80 -9.64
C PHE A 26 16.52 1.39 -9.95
N HIS A 27 17.32 1.23 -8.89
CA HIS A 27 18.63 0.62 -8.95
C HIS A 27 18.70 -0.55 -7.95
N GLU A 28 18.71 -1.77 -8.47
CA GLU A 28 18.66 -2.99 -7.66
C GLU A 28 19.77 -3.07 -6.60
N ALA A 29 20.99 -2.65 -6.96
CA ALA A 29 22.16 -2.75 -6.08
C ALA A 29 22.07 -1.86 -4.83
N THR A 30 21.33 -0.75 -4.89
CA THR A 30 21.22 0.22 -3.79
C THR A 30 19.86 0.20 -3.11
N TRP A 31 18.85 -0.41 -3.73
CA TRP A 31 17.53 -0.52 -3.15
C TRP A 31 17.53 -1.36 -1.87
N LYS A 32 16.76 -0.92 -0.88
CA LYS A 32 16.57 -1.57 0.41
C LYS A 32 15.11 -1.53 0.84
N PHE A 33 14.67 -2.60 1.50
CA PHE A 33 13.40 -2.66 2.21
C PHE A 33 13.65 -2.77 3.71
N THR A 34 13.30 -1.74 4.48
CA THR A 34 13.62 -1.67 5.91
C THR A 34 12.41 -1.95 6.79
N LEU A 35 12.59 -2.83 7.78
CA LEU A 35 11.63 -3.17 8.83
C LEU A 35 12.15 -2.59 10.15
N PHE A 36 11.42 -1.64 10.74
CA PHE A 36 11.97 -0.81 11.83
C PHE A 36 10.91 -0.29 12.80
N GLY A 37 11.34 0.47 13.83
CA GLY A 37 10.46 1.02 14.87
C GLY A 37 10.29 0.10 16.06
N GLU A 38 9.06 -0.30 16.38
CA GLU A 38 8.74 -1.13 17.56
C GLU A 38 9.04 -2.62 17.35
N VAL A 39 10.30 -2.92 17.06
CA VAL A 39 10.85 -4.27 16.87
C VAL A 39 12.05 -4.49 17.79
N LYS A 40 12.44 -5.76 18.02
CA LYS A 40 13.65 -6.09 18.79
C LYS A 40 14.93 -5.64 18.08
N GLU A 41 15.01 -5.93 16.77
CA GLU A 41 16.13 -5.59 15.91
C GLU A 41 15.58 -5.11 14.56
N GLU A 42 16.11 -4.01 14.06
CA GLU A 42 15.74 -3.48 12.75
C GLU A 42 16.45 -4.27 11.64
N VAL A 43 15.75 -4.54 10.54
CA VAL A 43 16.25 -5.36 9.44
C VAL A 43 16.13 -4.61 8.13
N SER A 44 17.15 -4.70 7.28
CA SER A 44 17.09 -4.21 5.90
C SER A 44 17.35 -5.34 4.91
N LEU A 45 16.40 -5.56 4.01
CA LEU A 45 16.45 -6.58 2.98
C LEU A 45 16.89 -5.99 1.64
N SER A 46 17.69 -6.73 0.88
CA SER A 46 17.96 -6.42 -0.54
C SER A 46 16.74 -6.74 -1.41
N TYR A 47 16.74 -6.23 -2.65
CA TYR A 47 15.70 -6.58 -3.62
C TYR A 47 15.58 -8.09 -3.82
N GLN A 48 16.71 -8.77 -4.00
CA GLN A 48 16.75 -10.22 -4.15
C GLN A 48 16.12 -10.95 -2.95
N GLN A 49 16.44 -10.55 -1.71
CA GLN A 49 15.87 -11.17 -0.51
C GLN A 49 14.35 -10.97 -0.43
N VAL A 50 13.82 -9.83 -0.87
CA VAL A 50 12.38 -9.59 -0.93
C VAL A 50 11.73 -10.46 -2.01
N MET A 51 12.38 -10.62 -3.17
CA MET A 51 11.87 -11.46 -4.27
C MET A 51 11.96 -12.97 -3.99
N GLU A 52 12.78 -13.40 -3.04
CA GLU A 52 12.87 -14.78 -2.58
C GLU A 52 11.75 -15.18 -1.59
N LEU A 53 10.95 -14.22 -1.11
CA LEU A 53 9.84 -14.50 -0.20
C LEU A 53 8.71 -15.28 -0.88
N PRO A 54 7.88 -16.00 -0.09
CA PRO A 54 6.75 -16.72 -0.62
C PRO A 54 5.80 -15.81 -1.41
N LYS A 55 5.64 -16.14 -2.70
CA LYS A 55 4.72 -15.47 -3.60
C LYS A 55 3.26 -15.71 -3.18
N THR A 56 2.47 -14.65 -3.21
CA THR A 56 1.01 -14.67 -3.03
C THR A 56 0.33 -14.10 -4.27
N ILE A 57 -0.77 -14.74 -4.69
CA ILE A 57 -1.65 -14.25 -5.76
C ILE A 57 -3.00 -13.94 -5.14
N SER A 58 -3.50 -12.71 -5.31
CA SER A 58 -4.79 -12.30 -4.77
C SER A 58 -5.50 -11.33 -5.69
N THR A 59 -6.82 -11.43 -5.77
CA THR A 59 -7.66 -10.45 -6.46
C THR A 59 -8.12 -9.41 -5.45
N ILE A 60 -7.73 -8.15 -5.68
CA ILE A 60 -8.00 -7.04 -4.76
C ILE A 60 -8.69 -5.92 -5.53
N ASP A 61 -9.87 -5.52 -5.06
CA ASP A 61 -10.57 -4.36 -5.58
C ASP A 61 -9.91 -3.08 -5.07
N MET A 62 -9.76 -2.11 -5.96
CA MET A 62 -9.12 -0.83 -5.65
C MET A 62 -10.14 0.29 -5.67
N HIS A 63 -10.22 1.05 -4.57
CA HIS A 63 -11.08 2.21 -4.45
C HIS A 63 -10.23 3.46 -4.28
N CYS A 64 -10.42 4.46 -5.13
CA CYS A 64 -9.66 5.70 -5.07
C CYS A 64 -10.48 6.83 -4.45
N VAL A 65 -9.80 7.68 -3.70
CA VAL A 65 -10.37 8.91 -3.14
C VAL A 65 -10.82 9.90 -4.22
N THR A 66 -10.29 9.80 -5.43
CA THR A 66 -10.74 10.57 -6.61
C THR A 66 -11.86 9.86 -7.35
N THR A 67 -12.79 9.25 -6.60
CA THR A 67 -14.11 8.73 -7.03
C THR A 67 -14.15 7.60 -8.07
N TRP A 68 -13.02 6.94 -8.39
CA TRP A 68 -13.03 5.72 -9.21
C TRP A 68 -12.75 4.44 -8.41
N SER A 69 -13.38 3.34 -8.84
CA SER A 69 -13.14 1.98 -8.35
C SER A 69 -12.80 1.04 -9.49
N LYS A 70 -11.77 0.21 -9.32
CA LYS A 70 -11.39 -0.84 -10.28
C LYS A 70 -11.54 -2.21 -9.62
N PHE A 71 -12.30 -3.07 -10.26
CA PHE A 71 -12.60 -4.43 -9.79
C PHE A 71 -11.75 -5.48 -10.53
N ASP A 72 -11.74 -6.69 -9.99
CA ASP A 72 -11.15 -7.90 -10.61
C ASP A 72 -9.67 -7.76 -11.00
N THR A 73 -8.91 -6.95 -10.28
CA THR A 73 -7.47 -6.84 -10.50
C THR A 73 -6.76 -7.92 -9.69
N THR A 74 -6.12 -8.85 -10.38
CA THR A 74 -5.31 -9.89 -9.73
C THR A 74 -3.87 -9.43 -9.64
N PHE A 75 -3.31 -9.48 -8.45
CA PHE A 75 -1.93 -9.13 -8.18
C PHE A 75 -1.09 -10.35 -7.85
N GLU A 76 0.18 -10.27 -8.19
CA GLU A 76 1.24 -11.19 -7.77
C GLU A 76 2.29 -10.37 -7.00
N GLY A 77 2.59 -10.83 -5.80
CA GLY A 77 3.42 -10.10 -4.85
C GLY A 77 3.79 -10.89 -3.61
N ILE A 78 4.28 -10.18 -2.60
CA ILE A 78 4.62 -10.68 -1.27
C ILE A 78 3.54 -10.21 -0.30
N ALA A 79 2.92 -11.13 0.44
CA ALA A 79 1.97 -10.75 1.47
C ALA A 79 2.67 -10.01 2.62
N PHE A 80 2.03 -8.97 3.16
CA PHE A 80 2.57 -8.17 4.26
C PHE A 80 3.09 -9.03 5.42
N ARG A 81 2.34 -10.08 5.79
CA ARG A 81 2.72 -11.00 6.88
C ARG A 81 4.04 -11.74 6.66
N GLU A 82 4.51 -11.91 5.42
CA GLU A 82 5.77 -12.62 5.16
C GLU A 82 6.97 -11.80 5.66
N PHE A 83 6.85 -10.46 5.72
CA PHE A 83 7.88 -9.60 6.29
C PHE A 83 8.01 -9.73 7.82
N LEU A 84 6.94 -10.14 8.52
CA LEU A 84 6.97 -10.38 9.96
C LEU A 84 7.90 -11.54 10.35
N ARG A 85 8.31 -12.37 9.39
CA ARG A 85 9.24 -13.49 9.64
C ARG A 85 10.65 -13.03 9.97
N PHE A 86 10.99 -11.78 9.65
CA PHE A 86 12.32 -11.21 9.87
C PHE A 86 12.42 -10.41 11.16
N VAL A 87 11.32 -10.12 11.83
CA VAL A 87 11.30 -9.24 13.00
C VAL A 87 10.49 -9.85 14.13
N GLU A 88 10.96 -9.64 15.35
CA GLU A 88 10.15 -9.85 16.55
C GLU A 88 9.57 -8.50 16.98
N LEU A 89 8.24 -8.39 17.00
CA LEU A 89 7.56 -7.16 17.41
C LEU A 89 7.63 -6.99 18.93
N ASN A 90 7.80 -5.74 19.39
CA ASN A 90 7.60 -5.44 20.81
C ASN A 90 6.12 -5.66 21.21
N PRO A 91 5.84 -5.84 22.52
CA PRO A 91 4.47 -5.84 23.00
C PRO A 91 3.69 -4.58 22.58
N ASP A 92 2.39 -4.73 22.42
CA ASP A 92 1.42 -3.67 22.13
C ASP A 92 1.57 -2.97 20.77
N VAL A 93 2.35 -3.51 19.85
CA VAL A 93 2.35 -3.04 18.45
C VAL A 93 0.98 -3.29 17.82
N ALA A 94 0.33 -2.21 17.39
CA ALA A 94 -1.03 -2.24 16.86
C ALA A 94 -1.14 -1.58 15.47
N TYR A 95 -0.13 -0.81 15.06
CA TYR A 95 -0.14 -0.03 13.83
C TYR A 95 1.16 -0.20 13.06
N VAL A 96 1.08 0.07 11.76
CA VAL A 96 2.23 0.19 10.90
C VAL A 96 2.15 1.43 10.04
N LYS A 97 3.31 1.87 9.56
CA LYS A 97 3.41 2.87 8.52
C LYS A 97 4.21 2.27 7.38
N VAL A 98 3.58 2.14 6.21
CA VAL A 98 4.23 1.67 4.99
C VAL A 98 4.83 2.87 4.28
N TYR A 99 6.11 2.77 3.93
CA TYR A 99 6.88 3.84 3.32
C TYR A 99 7.15 3.58 1.84
N GLY A 100 7.31 4.67 1.11
CA GLY A 100 7.77 4.64 -0.27
C GLY A 100 8.57 5.90 -0.62
N TYR A 101 9.27 5.82 -1.75
CA TYR A 101 10.07 6.91 -2.24
C TYR A 101 9.22 8.14 -2.60
N LEU A 102 9.72 9.33 -2.28
CA LEU A 102 9.17 10.59 -2.76
C LEU A 102 10.29 11.64 -2.84
N ASN A 103 10.50 12.22 -4.02
CA ASN A 103 11.39 13.37 -4.25
C ASN A 103 12.81 13.22 -3.64
N GLY A 104 13.46 12.08 -3.83
CA GLY A 104 14.82 11.83 -3.33
C GLY A 104 14.88 11.10 -1.99
N ASP A 105 13.77 11.06 -1.25
CA ASP A 105 13.71 10.44 0.07
C ASP A 105 13.06 9.05 -0.02
N PRO A 106 13.77 7.96 0.30
CA PRO A 106 13.17 6.62 0.33
C PRO A 106 12.03 6.51 1.35
N PHE A 107 11.94 7.37 2.36
CA PHE A 107 10.86 7.39 3.36
C PHE A 107 9.96 8.62 3.22
N GLY A 108 10.00 9.32 2.08
CA GLY A 108 9.27 10.57 1.87
C GLY A 108 7.76 10.41 1.75
N TYR A 109 7.28 9.29 1.19
CA TYR A 109 5.86 8.91 1.25
C TYR A 109 5.60 7.96 2.41
N SER A 110 4.44 8.09 3.05
CA SER A 110 4.01 7.13 4.06
C SER A 110 2.49 7.01 4.16
N ALA A 111 2.02 5.83 4.56
CA ALA A 111 0.62 5.56 4.86
C ALA A 111 0.49 4.70 6.12
N ASN A 112 -0.29 5.18 7.09
CA ASN A 112 -0.53 4.48 8.35
C ASN A 112 -1.74 3.53 8.24
N LEU A 113 -1.61 2.35 8.84
CA LEU A 113 -2.61 1.28 8.79
C LEU A 113 -2.61 0.48 10.11
N PRO A 114 -3.77 -0.02 10.57
CA PRO A 114 -3.80 -0.93 11.71
C PRO A 114 -3.20 -2.29 11.31
N LEU A 115 -2.27 -2.80 12.12
CA LEU A 115 -1.54 -4.04 11.84
C LEU A 115 -2.48 -5.24 11.63
N HIS A 116 -3.51 -5.35 12.46
CA HIS A 116 -4.45 -6.48 12.42
C HIS A 116 -5.18 -6.61 11.06
N ALA A 117 -5.35 -5.51 10.32
CA ALA A 117 -6.02 -5.51 9.04
C ALA A 117 -5.14 -6.05 7.90
N LEU A 118 -3.83 -6.21 8.12
CA LEU A 118 -2.85 -6.55 7.08
C LEU A 118 -2.40 -8.03 7.11
N MET A 119 -3.03 -8.85 7.95
CA MET A 119 -2.58 -10.23 8.20
C MET A 119 -3.06 -11.24 7.14
N ARG A 120 -3.95 -10.82 6.23
CA ARG A 120 -4.56 -11.66 5.20
C ARG A 120 -3.79 -11.60 3.86
N ASP A 121 -4.28 -12.33 2.87
CA ASP A 121 -3.71 -12.39 1.51
C ASP A 121 -4.02 -11.18 0.61
N ASP A 122 -4.76 -10.20 1.12
CA ASP A 122 -5.21 -8.99 0.41
C ASP A 122 -4.46 -7.70 0.82
N ALA A 123 -3.39 -7.83 1.63
CA ALA A 123 -2.41 -6.78 1.86
C ALA A 123 -1.08 -7.18 1.22
N LEU A 124 -0.81 -6.68 0.01
CA LEU A 124 0.28 -7.19 -0.84
C LEU A 124 1.29 -6.11 -1.23
N PHE A 125 2.56 -6.48 -1.24
CA PHE A 125 3.62 -5.78 -1.96
C PHE A 125 3.78 -6.41 -3.34
N VAL A 126 3.20 -5.77 -4.35
CA VAL A 126 3.00 -6.31 -5.69
C VAL A 126 4.09 -5.85 -6.64
N TYR A 127 4.47 -6.73 -7.57
CA TYR A 127 5.39 -6.44 -8.67
C TYR A 127 4.81 -6.87 -10.03
N ARG A 128 3.73 -7.68 -10.04
CA ARG A 128 2.98 -8.06 -11.25
C ARG A 128 1.48 -7.97 -11.03
N TRP A 129 0.76 -7.80 -12.12
CA TRP A 129 -0.70 -7.74 -12.11
C TRP A 129 -1.29 -8.25 -13.42
N LYS A 130 -2.58 -8.59 -13.37
CA LYS A 130 -3.42 -8.86 -14.53
C LYS A 130 -4.87 -8.47 -14.23
N ASP A 131 -5.69 -8.38 -15.26
CA ASP A 131 -7.13 -8.18 -15.14
C ASP A 131 -7.86 -8.91 -16.30
N PRO A 132 -9.19 -8.79 -16.46
CA PRO A 132 -9.89 -9.46 -17.57
C PRO A 132 -9.46 -9.03 -18.98
N HIS A 133 -8.74 -7.91 -19.13
CA HIS A 133 -8.34 -7.32 -20.40
C HIS A 133 -6.83 -7.40 -20.66
N HIS A 134 -6.02 -7.69 -19.63
CA HIS A 134 -4.57 -7.76 -19.70
C HIS A 134 -4.08 -9.04 -19.02
N ASP A 135 -3.23 -9.81 -19.71
CA ASP A 135 -2.52 -10.94 -19.08
C ASP A 135 -1.44 -10.44 -18.10
N TRP A 136 -0.81 -11.35 -17.39
CA TRP A 136 0.22 -11.05 -16.41
C TRP A 136 1.35 -10.18 -16.98
N GLN A 137 1.52 -9.01 -16.37
CA GLN A 137 2.59 -8.07 -16.69
C GLN A 137 3.19 -7.48 -15.42
N GLU A 138 4.43 -7.02 -15.51
CA GLU A 138 5.05 -6.24 -14.44
C GLU A 138 4.31 -4.92 -14.24
N ILE A 139 4.28 -4.43 -13.00
CA ILE A 139 3.84 -3.05 -12.78
C ILE A 139 4.84 -2.11 -13.47
N SER A 140 4.36 -1.06 -14.12
CA SER A 140 5.27 -0.08 -14.73
C SER A 140 5.94 0.80 -13.65
N PRO A 141 7.04 1.52 -13.97
CA PRO A 141 7.62 2.53 -13.08
C PRO A 141 6.59 3.52 -12.52
N LYS A 142 5.67 4.00 -13.37
CA LYS A 142 4.59 4.92 -12.97
C LYS A 142 3.56 4.27 -12.04
N HIS A 143 3.38 2.95 -12.13
CA HIS A 143 2.53 2.18 -11.23
C HIS A 143 3.21 1.78 -9.92
N GLY A 144 4.52 2.01 -9.78
CA GLY A 144 5.24 1.76 -8.53
C GLY A 144 6.35 0.71 -8.61
N TYR A 145 6.80 0.30 -9.81
CA TYR A 145 7.95 -0.62 -9.96
C TYR A 145 9.17 -0.09 -9.17
N PRO A 146 9.89 -0.92 -8.43
CA PRO A 146 9.88 -2.40 -8.47
C PRO A 146 8.80 -3.03 -7.59
N LEU A 147 8.25 -2.29 -6.63
CA LEU A 147 7.39 -2.84 -5.59
C LEU A 147 6.39 -1.79 -5.13
N ARG A 148 5.10 -2.14 -5.15
CA ARG A 148 4.01 -1.27 -4.66
C ARG A 148 3.21 -1.99 -3.60
N PHE A 149 2.88 -1.30 -2.52
CA PHE A 149 1.89 -1.78 -1.59
C PHE A 149 0.47 -1.56 -2.13
N ILE A 150 -0.35 -2.60 -2.13
CA ILE A 150 -1.80 -2.58 -2.37
C ILE A 150 -2.48 -2.96 -1.06
N PRO A 151 -3.24 -2.04 -0.44
CA PRO A 151 -3.95 -2.34 0.80
C PRO A 151 -5.20 -3.20 0.52
N PRO A 152 -5.77 -3.83 1.55
CA PRO A 152 -7.08 -4.45 1.45
C PRO A 152 -8.14 -3.48 0.93
N ALA A 153 -9.17 -4.00 0.25
CA ALA A 153 -10.26 -3.20 -0.33
C ALA A 153 -11.08 -2.43 0.72
N SER A 154 -10.91 -2.72 2.02
CA SER A 154 -11.45 -1.91 3.12
C SER A 154 -10.77 -0.55 3.29
N PHE A 155 -9.73 -0.24 2.49
CA PHE A 155 -9.02 1.03 2.51
C PHE A 155 -9.01 1.70 1.14
N TYR A 156 -9.06 3.02 1.13
CA TYR A 156 -8.76 3.81 -0.06
C TYR A 156 -7.30 3.65 -0.50
N LEU A 157 -7.10 3.73 -1.82
CA LEU A 157 -5.83 3.40 -2.48
C LEU A 157 -4.68 4.36 -2.18
N TRP A 158 -4.91 5.53 -1.58
CA TRP A 158 -3.78 6.34 -1.09
C TRP A 158 -3.01 5.59 -0.01
N LYS A 159 -3.63 4.67 0.74
CA LYS A 159 -2.88 3.81 1.66
C LYS A 159 -1.90 2.87 0.96
N GLY A 160 -2.00 2.71 -0.37
CA GLY A 160 -1.11 1.90 -1.20
C GLY A 160 0.14 2.64 -1.67
N ALA A 161 1.18 2.65 -0.84
CA ALA A 161 2.48 3.28 -1.13
C ALA A 161 3.12 2.72 -2.42
N LYS A 162 3.46 3.62 -3.35
CA LYS A 162 4.29 3.30 -4.53
C LYS A 162 5.76 3.29 -4.14
N TRP A 163 6.57 2.55 -4.90
CA TRP A 163 8.02 2.50 -4.72
C TRP A 163 8.38 2.16 -3.28
N ALA A 164 7.79 1.08 -2.77
CA ALA A 164 7.83 0.74 -1.35
C ALA A 164 9.26 0.45 -0.89
N THR A 165 9.59 0.96 0.30
CA THR A 165 10.95 0.96 0.86
C THR A 165 11.01 0.49 2.30
N GLY A 166 9.86 0.33 2.97
CA GLY A 166 9.88 -0.20 4.32
C GLY A 166 8.56 -0.16 5.06
N ILE A 167 8.60 -0.73 6.26
CA ILE A 167 7.50 -0.82 7.21
C ILE A 167 8.04 -0.39 8.57
N ARG A 168 7.45 0.65 9.16
CA ARG A 168 7.66 1.00 10.57
C ARG A 168 6.54 0.41 11.40
N PHE A 169 6.89 -0.30 12.45
CA PHE A 169 5.97 -0.84 13.45
C PHE A 169 5.76 0.17 14.58
N MET A 170 4.52 0.35 15.04
CA MET A 170 4.14 1.41 15.99
C MET A 170 3.09 0.90 16.99
N LYS A 171 3.16 1.40 18.23
CA LYS A 171 2.15 1.15 19.27
C LYS A 171 0.91 2.04 19.14
N THR A 172 1.14 3.30 18.77
CA THR A 172 0.08 4.29 18.54
C THR A 172 0.01 4.63 17.06
N ASP A 173 -1.19 4.95 16.58
CA ASP A 173 -1.34 5.41 15.22
C ASP A 173 -0.72 6.80 15.04
N GLU A 174 0.01 6.99 13.95
CA GLU A 174 0.63 8.25 13.59
C GLU A 174 0.25 8.59 12.15
N PRO A 175 -0.16 9.84 11.84
CA PRO A 175 -0.59 10.19 10.49
C PRO A 175 0.53 9.97 9.45
N GLY A 176 0.14 9.48 8.28
CA GLY A 176 1.00 9.39 7.09
C GLY A 176 0.99 10.67 6.26
N TYR A 177 1.43 10.55 5.01
CA TYR A 177 1.61 11.69 4.11
C TYR A 177 0.30 12.44 3.81
N TRP A 178 -0.78 11.73 3.50
CA TRP A 178 -2.05 12.38 3.19
C TRP A 178 -2.83 12.75 4.44
N GLU A 179 -2.66 12.01 5.53
CA GLU A 179 -3.38 12.24 6.78
C GLU A 179 -2.96 13.55 7.44
N VAL A 180 -1.67 13.90 7.40
CA VAL A 180 -1.22 15.25 7.82
C VAL A 180 -1.75 16.38 6.93
N ARG A 181 -2.29 16.04 5.75
CA ARG A 181 -2.90 16.97 4.78
C ARG A 181 -4.43 16.93 4.79
N GLY A 182 -5.03 16.39 5.85
CA GLY A 182 -6.48 16.40 6.05
C GLY A 182 -7.21 15.17 5.52
N TYR A 183 -6.51 14.11 5.12
CA TYR A 183 -7.15 12.84 4.74
C TYR A 183 -7.48 12.02 5.98
N SER A 184 -8.46 11.11 5.84
CA SER A 184 -8.89 10.26 6.94
C SER A 184 -7.79 9.29 7.40
N MET A 185 -7.68 9.07 8.72
CA MET A 185 -6.80 8.05 9.29
C MET A 185 -7.24 6.63 8.92
N THR A 186 -8.56 6.37 8.90
CA THR A 186 -9.16 5.04 8.70
C THR A 186 -9.38 4.70 7.24
N ALA A 187 -9.63 5.71 6.39
CA ALA A 187 -9.70 5.59 4.94
C ALA A 187 -10.71 4.55 4.40
N ASN A 188 -11.84 4.31 5.08
CA ASN A 188 -12.83 3.33 4.62
C ASN A 188 -13.65 3.85 3.42
N PRO A 189 -13.61 3.16 2.26
CA PRO A 189 -14.35 3.60 1.08
C PRO A 189 -15.87 3.45 1.20
N PHE A 190 -16.35 2.43 1.91
CA PHE A 190 -17.78 2.17 2.08
C PHE A 190 -18.45 3.10 3.09
N GLN A 191 -17.66 3.71 3.97
CA GLN A 191 -18.11 4.73 4.93
C GLN A 191 -17.81 6.16 4.46
N GLU A 192 -17.32 6.32 3.22
CA GLU A 192 -16.95 7.62 2.63
C GLU A 192 -15.93 8.42 3.46
N GLU A 193 -15.05 7.73 4.19
CA GLU A 193 -14.04 8.35 5.05
C GLU A 193 -12.86 8.88 4.22
N ARG A 194 -13.09 9.95 3.45
CA ARG A 194 -12.09 10.58 2.59
C ARG A 194 -11.19 11.53 3.37
N PHE A 195 -11.78 12.33 4.25
CA PHE A 195 -11.11 13.44 4.94
C PHE A 195 -11.28 13.32 6.47
N SER A 196 -10.34 13.91 7.21
CA SER A 196 -10.33 13.89 8.69
C SER A 196 -11.38 14.83 9.30
N ASP A 197 -11.90 15.79 8.54
CA ASP A 197 -12.97 16.68 8.94
C ASP A 197 -14.19 16.48 8.02
N SER A 198 -15.36 16.26 8.63
CA SER A 198 -16.64 16.12 7.95
C SER A 198 -17.02 17.36 7.12
N THR A 199 -16.45 18.54 7.41
CA THR A 199 -16.70 19.77 6.63
C THR A 199 -15.96 19.81 5.30
N LEU A 200 -14.85 19.08 5.15
CA LEU A 200 -14.09 18.96 3.90
C LEU A 200 -14.71 17.95 2.92
N SER A 201 -15.67 17.13 3.38
CA SER A 201 -16.37 16.12 2.56
C SER A 201 -17.35 16.69 1.51
N LYS A 202 -17.54 18.03 1.47
CA LYS A 202 -18.53 18.72 0.62
C LYS A 202 -17.91 19.53 -0.53
N LEU A 203 -16.61 19.42 -0.77
CA LEU A 203 -15.93 19.97 -1.95
C LEU A 203 -15.71 18.87 -2.99
#